data_AF-A0A5J6L999-F1
#
_entry.id   AF-A0A5J6L999-F1
#
_cell.length_a   1.000
_cell.length_b   1.000
_cell.length_c   1.000
_cell.angle_alpha   90.00
_cell.angle_beta   90.00
_cell.angle_gamma   90.00
#
_symmetry.space_group_name_H-M   'P 1'
#
loop_
_entity.id
_entity.type
_entity.pdbx_description
1 polymer ?
#
loop_
_entity_poly.entity_id
_entity_poly.type
_entity_poly.pdbx_seq_one_letter_code
_entity_poly.pdbx_strand_id
1 'polypeptide(L)'
;MIAVNTLQQLAQAIEQTPLALREDTQRLKAFLPEAGLTCCSDNDIPGRAKPAWQGTGFDLYLVDATAHCASLTNDLTIACGVVLALHDDDD
;
A
#
# COMPACT_ATOMS: atom_id res chain seq x y z
N MET A 1 -10.12 10.02 2.28
CA MET A 1 -9.67 10.27 0.90
C MET A 1 -8.16 10.28 0.87
N ILE A 2 -7.56 9.54 -0.03
CA ILE A 2 -6.11 9.52 -0.23
C ILE A 2 -5.84 10.32 -1.50
N ALA A 3 -5.04 11.37 -1.42
CA ALA A 3 -4.68 12.13 -2.61
C ALA A 3 -3.74 11.30 -3.49
N VAL A 4 -3.92 11.39 -4.82
CA VAL A 4 -3.03 10.71 -5.79
C VAL A 4 -1.57 11.09 -5.57
N ASN A 5 -1.30 12.37 -5.27
CA ASN A 5 0.05 12.85 -5.00
C ASN A 5 0.66 12.18 -3.76
N THR A 6 -0.13 11.95 -2.71
CA THR A 6 0.30 11.23 -1.51
C THR A 6 0.66 9.78 -1.83
N LEU A 7 -0.16 9.10 -2.62
CA LEU A 7 0.12 7.73 -3.06
C LEU A 7 1.41 7.66 -3.88
N GLN A 8 1.62 8.62 -4.80
CA GLN A 8 2.85 8.72 -5.59
C GLN A 8 4.08 8.98 -4.72
N GLN A 9 3.98 9.87 -3.72
CA GLN A 9 5.07 10.15 -2.79
C GLN A 9 5.42 8.91 -1.95
N LEU A 10 4.41 8.19 -1.47
CA LEU A 10 4.61 6.93 -0.76
C LEU A 10 5.32 5.91 -1.67
N ALA A 11 4.82 5.69 -2.88
CA ALA A 11 5.39 4.73 -3.83
C ALA A 11 6.87 5.04 -4.12
N GLN A 12 7.19 6.31 -4.39
CA GLN A 12 8.57 6.75 -4.60
C GLN A 12 9.44 6.54 -3.37
N ALA A 13 8.94 6.82 -2.16
CA ALA A 13 9.69 6.58 -0.94
C ALA A 13 10.01 5.08 -0.74
N ILE A 14 9.06 4.19 -1.07
CA ILE A 14 9.24 2.75 -1.03
C ILE A 14 10.27 2.29 -2.08
N GLU A 15 10.18 2.80 -3.30
CA GLU A 15 11.14 2.49 -4.38
C GLU A 15 12.57 2.85 -3.98
N GLN A 16 12.76 4.00 -3.33
CA GLN A 16 14.06 4.44 -2.83
C GLN A 16 14.50 3.69 -1.56
N THR A 17 13.62 2.93 -0.92
CA THR A 17 13.93 2.13 0.27
C THR A 17 14.44 0.74 -0.17
N PRO A 18 15.56 0.24 0.38
CA PRO A 18 16.02 -1.13 0.14
C PRO A 18 14.96 -2.15 0.52
N LEU A 19 14.80 -3.24 -0.25
CA LEU A 19 13.79 -4.29 -0.02
C LEU A 19 13.71 -4.75 1.44
N ALA A 20 14.85 -5.03 2.06
CA ALA A 20 14.99 -5.46 3.46
C ALA A 20 14.52 -4.43 4.51
N LEU A 21 14.24 -3.19 4.12
CA LEU A 21 13.75 -2.13 4.99
C LEU A 21 12.32 -1.69 4.64
N ARG A 22 11.72 -2.24 3.57
CA ARG A 22 10.37 -1.84 3.13
C ARG A 22 9.26 -2.37 4.04
N GLU A 23 9.53 -3.43 4.80
CA GLU A 23 8.63 -3.94 5.83
C GLU A 23 8.46 -2.96 7.01
N ASP A 24 9.39 -2.00 7.17
CA ASP A 24 9.33 -0.96 8.21
C ASP A 24 8.31 0.13 7.84
N THR A 25 7.04 -0.22 8.01
CA THR A 25 5.91 0.69 7.76
C THR A 25 5.96 1.95 8.62
N GLN A 26 6.63 1.93 9.77
CA GLN A 26 6.74 3.09 10.65
C GLN A 26 7.43 4.27 9.95
N ARG A 27 8.48 4.00 9.16
CA ARG A 27 9.15 5.02 8.33
C ARG A 27 8.24 5.56 7.23
N LEU A 28 7.51 4.67 6.58
CA LEU A 28 6.65 4.99 5.44
C LEU A 28 5.36 5.70 5.88
N LYS A 29 4.89 5.45 7.10
CA LYS A 29 3.70 6.08 7.69
C LYS A 29 3.85 7.60 7.85
N ALA A 30 5.08 8.12 7.86
CA ALA A 30 5.32 9.57 7.81
C ALA A 30 4.73 10.24 6.56
N PHE A 31 4.59 9.49 5.46
CA PHE A 31 3.98 9.98 4.21
C PHE A 31 2.45 9.83 4.18
N LEU A 32 1.87 9.01 5.08
CA LEU A 32 0.43 8.77 5.21
C LEU A 32 0.00 8.90 6.69
N PRO A 33 0.01 10.12 7.26
CA PRO A 33 -0.36 10.31 8.67
C PRO A 33 -1.87 10.15 8.92
N GLU A 34 -2.70 10.47 7.93
CA GLU A 34 -4.17 10.47 8.06
C GLU A 34 -4.82 9.12 7.72
N ALA A 35 -4.07 8.20 7.12
CA ALA A 35 -4.56 6.91 6.63
C ALA A 35 -3.74 5.76 7.24
N GLY A 36 -4.38 4.61 7.41
CA GLY A 36 -3.67 3.40 7.85
C GLY A 36 -2.70 2.93 6.78
N LEU A 37 -1.45 2.64 7.16
CA LEU A 37 -0.50 1.91 6.31
C LEU A 37 -0.25 0.53 6.94
N THR A 38 -0.56 -0.51 6.18
CA THR A 38 -0.34 -1.91 6.56
C THR A 38 0.65 -2.52 5.58
N CYS A 39 1.59 -3.34 6.07
CA CYS A 39 2.45 -4.14 5.22
C CYS A 39 2.04 -5.61 5.34
N CYS A 40 1.85 -6.25 4.19
CA CYS A 40 1.62 -7.69 4.07
C CYS A 40 2.50 -8.25 2.95
N SER A 41 2.64 -9.56 2.88
CA SER A 41 3.20 -10.23 1.70
C SER A 41 2.17 -10.28 0.58
N ASP A 42 2.61 -10.30 -0.67
CA ASP A 42 1.71 -10.48 -1.83
C ASP A 42 0.82 -11.72 -1.71
N ASN A 43 1.33 -12.80 -1.11
CA ASN A 43 0.56 -14.03 -0.86
C ASN A 43 -0.66 -13.84 0.08
N ASP A 44 -0.69 -12.78 0.88
CA ASP A 44 -1.84 -12.42 1.73
C ASP A 44 -2.91 -11.62 0.96
N ILE A 45 -2.57 -11.12 -0.23
CA ILE A 45 -3.48 -10.38 -1.08
C ILE A 45 -4.29 -11.38 -1.92
N PRO A 46 -5.63 -11.25 -1.98
CA PRO A 46 -6.43 -12.10 -2.84
C PRO A 46 -6.02 -11.86 -4.30
N GLY A 47 -5.66 -12.91 -5.05
CA GLY A 47 -5.16 -12.80 -6.43
C GLY A 47 -6.14 -12.20 -7.48
N ARG A 48 -7.34 -11.77 -7.07
CA ARG A 48 -8.27 -10.97 -7.88
C ARG A 48 -8.20 -9.46 -7.57
N ALA A 49 -7.50 -9.07 -6.52
CA ALA A 49 -7.30 -7.68 -6.17
C ALA A 49 -6.51 -6.98 -7.28
N LYS A 50 -6.87 -5.73 -7.54
CA LYS A 50 -6.15 -4.89 -8.49
C LYS A 50 -5.32 -3.89 -7.71
N PRO A 51 -3.98 -3.90 -7.87
CA PRO A 51 -3.16 -2.89 -7.24
C PRO A 51 -3.51 -1.51 -7.80
N ALA A 52 -3.58 -0.52 -6.92
CA ALA A 52 -3.74 0.88 -7.29
C ALA A 52 -2.42 1.47 -7.80
N TRP A 53 -1.30 0.91 -7.36
CA TRP A 53 0.04 1.23 -7.86
C TRP A 53 0.90 -0.02 -7.88
N GLN A 54 1.70 -0.20 -8.93
CA GLN A 54 2.65 -1.30 -9.06
C GLN A 54 4.05 -0.72 -9.12
N GLY A 55 4.93 -1.19 -8.22
CA GLY A 55 6.33 -0.79 -8.18
C GLY A 55 7.26 -2.00 -8.35
N THR A 56 8.56 -1.74 -8.34
CA THR A 56 9.55 -2.83 -8.45
C THR A 56 9.67 -3.55 -7.12
N GLY A 57 9.15 -4.77 -7.02
CA GLY A 57 9.19 -5.61 -5.81
C GLY A 57 8.14 -5.26 -4.75
N PHE A 58 7.08 -4.52 -5.14
CA PHE A 58 5.93 -4.25 -4.28
C PHE A 58 4.72 -3.77 -5.08
N ASP A 59 3.54 -3.95 -4.49
CA ASP A 59 2.28 -3.40 -4.98
C ASP A 59 1.58 -2.63 -3.86
N LEU A 60 0.86 -1.56 -4.23
CA LEU A 60 0.01 -0.80 -3.30
C LEU A 60 -1.46 -1.06 -3.61
N TYR A 61 -2.20 -1.42 -2.57
CA TYR A 61 -3.64 -1.60 -2.62
C TYR A 61 -4.31 -0.57 -1.74
N LEU A 62 -5.48 -0.08 -2.14
CA LEU A 62 -6.26 0.83 -1.31
C LEU A 62 -7.29 0.05 -0.51
N VAL A 63 -7.52 0.49 0.71
CA VAL A 63 -8.53 -0.09 1.61
C VAL A 63 -9.61 0.94 1.85
N ASP A 64 -10.83 0.55 1.58
CA ASP A 64 -12.03 1.21 2.07
C ASP A 64 -12.43 0.59 3.41
N ALA A 65 -12.58 1.43 4.42
CA ALA A 65 -13.08 1.05 5.74
C ALA A 65 -14.35 1.84 6.11
N THR A 66 -15.05 2.39 5.11
CA THR A 66 -16.31 3.11 5.32
C THR A 66 -17.49 2.17 5.59
N ALA A 67 -17.39 0.91 5.16
CA ALA A 67 -18.36 -0.15 5.44
C ALA A 67 -18.03 -0.95 6.73
N HIS A 68 -18.88 -1.92 7.06
CA HIS A 68 -18.74 -2.76 8.27
C HIS A 68 -17.51 -3.70 8.23
N CYS A 69 -16.98 -3.98 7.03
CA CYS A 69 -15.72 -4.70 6.84
C CYS A 69 -14.79 -3.90 5.92
N ALA A 70 -13.50 -3.89 6.24
CA ALA A 70 -12.46 -3.37 5.37
C ALA A 70 -12.44 -4.15 4.05
N SER A 71 -12.47 -3.44 2.93
CA SER A 71 -12.49 -4.02 1.58
C SER A 71 -11.43 -3.35 0.72
N LEU A 72 -10.84 -4.10 -0.21
CA LEU A 72 -9.91 -3.53 -1.19
C LEU A 72 -10.68 -2.73 -2.24
N THR A 73 -10.18 -1.55 -2.57
CA THR A 73 -10.77 -0.63 -3.54
C THR A 73 -9.71 -0.07 -4.48
N ASN A 74 -10.14 0.50 -5.60
CA ASN A 74 -9.31 1.33 -6.48
C ASN A 74 -9.72 2.81 -6.44
N ASP A 75 -10.72 3.15 -5.63
CA ASP A 75 -11.24 4.51 -5.48
C ASP A 75 -10.50 5.27 -4.37
N LEU A 76 -9.58 6.15 -4.77
CA LEU A 76 -8.83 7.05 -3.89
C LEU A 76 -9.72 7.98 -3.06
N THR A 77 -10.95 8.27 -3.53
CA THR A 77 -11.89 9.16 -2.86
C THR A 77 -12.43 8.56 -1.57
N ILE A 78 -12.78 7.27 -1.59
CA ILE A 78 -13.31 6.53 -0.44
C ILE A 78 -12.21 5.82 0.35
N ALA A 79 -11.03 5.62 -0.24
CA ALA A 79 -9.90 5.00 0.43
C ALA A 79 -9.55 5.70 1.75
N CYS A 80 -9.39 4.88 2.79
CA CYS A 80 -9.04 5.25 4.15
C CYS A 80 -7.71 4.61 4.60
N GLY A 81 -7.21 3.63 3.86
CA GLY A 81 -5.92 3.00 4.12
C GLY A 81 -5.21 2.55 2.85
N VAL A 82 -3.93 2.20 3.01
CA VAL A 82 -3.08 1.61 1.98
C VAL A 82 -2.47 0.33 2.54
N VAL A 83 -2.49 -0.73 1.74
CA VAL A 83 -1.75 -1.95 2.00
C VAL A 83 -0.57 -1.98 1.05
N LEU A 84 0.63 -2.04 1.63
CA LEU A 84 1.88 -2.34 0.96
C LEU A 84 2.03 -3.86 0.90
N ALA A 85 1.89 -4.43 -0.29
CA ALA A 85 2.19 -5.82 -0.54
C ALA A 85 3.62 -5.93 -1.04
N LEU A 86 4.50 -6.54 -0.25
CA LEU A 86 5.86 -6.82 -0.69
C LEU A 86 5.89 -8.12 -1.48
N HIS A 87 6.59 -8.10 -2.61
CA HIS A 87 6.91 -9.30 -3.35
C HIS A 87 8.09 -9.96 -2.66
N ASP A 88 8.00 -11.25 -2.40
CA ASP A 88 9.16 -12.02 -1.95
C ASP A 88 10.09 -12.11 -3.16
N ASP A 89 11.26 -11.45 -3.07
CA ASP A 89 12.33 -11.55 -4.06
C ASP A 89 13.05 -12.89 -3.83
N ASP A 90 12.31 -14.00 -3.97
CA ASP A 90 12.85 -15.36 -3.98
C ASP A 90 13.07 -15.74 -5.46
N ASP A 91 14.12 -15.17 -6.07
CA ASP A 91 14.73 -15.67 -7.32
C ASP A 91 16.24 -15.95 -7.11
#